data_AF-A0A846F1I5-F1
#
_entry.id   AF-A0A846F1I5-F1
#
_cell.length_a   1.000
_cell.length_b   1.000
_cell.length_c   1.000
_cell.angle_alpha   90.00
_cell.angle_beta   90.00
_cell.angle_gamma   90.00
#
_symmetry.space_group_name_H-M   'P 1'
#
loop_
_entity.id
_entity.type
_entity.pdbx_description
1 polymer ?
#
loop_
_entity_poly.entity_id
_entity_poly.type
_entity_poly.pdbx_seq_one_letter_code
_entity_poly.pdbx_strand_id
1 'polypeptide(L)' 'MTRLDGPAKVGERVVTNAPRNQGKNTSVLGALSLDGLIASMTVIGSTNRNVFETYIKQILVPQLWRLGNCTDG' A
#
# COMPACT_ATOMS: atom_id res chain seq x y z
N MET A 1 -8.02 -0.43 14.85
CA MET A 1 -8.03 -1.63 15.71
C MET A 1 -7.22 -1.32 16.95
N THR A 2 -7.78 -1.52 18.14
CA THR A 2 -7.07 -1.23 19.41
C THR A 2 -6.93 -2.52 20.19
N ARG A 3 -5.80 -2.70 20.86
CA ARG A 3 -5.58 -3.85 21.74
C ARG A 3 -6.66 -3.89 22.83
N LEU A 4 -7.18 -5.09 23.11
CA LEU A 4 -8.20 -5.33 24.13
C LEU A 4 -7.66 -5.07 25.54
N ASP A 5 -6.37 -5.30 25.76
CA ASP A 5 -5.72 -5.16 27.07
C ASP A 5 -4.40 -4.37 26.99
N GLY A 6 -4.13 -3.60 28.05
CA GLY A 6 -2.92 -2.80 28.22
C GLY A 6 -2.66 -2.51 29.70
N PRO A 7 -1.42 -2.15 30.08
CA PRO A 7 -1.10 -1.89 31.48
C PRO A 7 -1.83 -0.64 32.01
N ALA A 8 -2.50 -0.77 33.16
CA ALA A 8 -3.07 0.32 33.94
C ALA A 8 -2.87 0.06 35.44
N LYS A 9 -2.97 1.11 36.26
CA LYS A 9 -2.91 0.96 37.72
C LYS A 9 -4.14 0.20 38.22
N VAL A 10 -3.99 -0.52 39.33
CA VAL A 10 -5.08 -1.30 39.93
C VAL A 10 -6.25 -0.37 40.27
N GLY A 11 -7.43 -0.66 39.71
CA GLY A 11 -8.65 0.13 39.89
C GLY A 11 -8.88 1.21 38.81
N GLU A 12 -7.96 1.42 37.88
CA GLU A 12 -8.13 2.37 36.77
C GLU A 12 -8.52 1.67 35.47
N ARG A 13 -9.44 2.29 34.71
CA ARG A 13 -9.81 1.82 33.37
C ARG A 13 -8.65 2.09 32.41
N VAL A 14 -8.24 1.08 31.64
CA VAL A 14 -7.23 1.23 30.59
C VAL A 14 -7.78 2.15 29.50
N VAL A 15 -7.27 3.39 29.42
CA VAL A 15 -7.61 4.33 28.34
C VAL A 15 -6.58 4.15 27.23
N THR A 16 -6.95 3.45 26.18
CA THR A 16 -6.12 3.30 24.98
C THR A 16 -6.64 4.22 23.88
N ASN A 17 -5.75 4.98 23.26
CA ASN A 17 -6.12 5.76 22.08
C ASN A 17 -6.10 4.83 20.87
N ALA A 18 -7.28 4.51 20.35
CA ALA A 18 -7.39 3.78 19.10
C ALA A 18 -6.72 4.58 17.98
N PRO A 19 -5.91 3.97 17.08
CA PRO A 19 -5.56 4.63 15.83
C PRO A 19 -6.87 4.82 15.05
N ARG A 20 -7.47 6.00 15.24
CA ARG A 20 -8.69 6.42 14.56
C ARG A 20 -8.25 7.05 13.25
N ASN A 21 -8.31 6.29 12.16
CA ASN A 21 -8.08 6.80 10.81
C ASN A 21 -9.19 7.82 10.48
N GLN A 22 -8.98 9.08 10.84
CA GLN A 22 -9.81 10.22 10.41
C GLN A 22 -9.24 10.89 9.14
N GLY A 23 -8.19 10.32 8.54
CA GLY A 23 -7.56 10.80 7.31
C GLY A 23 -7.95 9.95 6.09
N LYS A 24 -7.75 10.49 4.89
CA LYS A 24 -7.89 9.72 3.63
C LYS A 24 -6.94 8.52 3.67
N ASN A 25 -7.47 7.31 3.47
CA ASN A 25 -6.67 6.09 3.36
C ASN A 25 -5.60 6.28 2.28
N THR A 26 -4.33 6.02 2.56
CA THR A 26 -3.28 6.08 1.53
C THR A 26 -2.99 4.67 1.06
N SER A 27 -3.29 4.39 -0.20
CA SER A 27 -3.07 3.09 -0.84
C SER A 27 -1.77 3.15 -1.66
N VAL A 28 -0.86 2.21 -1.45
CA VAL A 28 0.35 2.07 -2.26
C VAL A 28 0.20 0.82 -3.13
N LEU A 29 0.40 0.98 -4.43
CA LEU A 29 0.44 -0.09 -5.42
C LEU A 29 1.89 -0.32 -5.82
N GLY A 30 2.32 -1.57 -5.86
CA GLY A 30 3.67 -1.95 -6.28
C GLY A 30 3.65 -3.23 -7.09
N ALA A 31 4.53 -3.34 -8.08
CA ALA A 31 4.77 -4.54 -8.85
C ALA A 31 6.21 -4.99 -8.66
N LEU A 32 6.41 -6.28 -8.40
CA LEU A 32 7.70 -6.92 -8.14
C LEU A 32 7.99 -7.94 -9.25
N SER A 33 9.21 -7.94 -9.77
CA SER A 33 9.79 -9.03 -10.56
C SER A 33 10.84 -9.77 -9.73
N LEU A 34 11.43 -10.82 -10.30
CA LEU A 34 12.55 -11.56 -9.68
C LEU A 34 13.77 -10.67 -9.44
N ASP A 35 13.94 -9.61 -10.23
CA ASP A 35 15.04 -8.65 -10.09
C ASP A 35 14.75 -7.51 -9.10
N GLY A 36 13.51 -7.39 -8.63
CA GLY A 36 13.11 -6.39 -7.63
C GLY A 36 11.83 -5.62 -7.96
N LEU A 37 11.68 -4.43 -7.39
CA LEU A 37 10.50 -3.59 -7.59
C LEU A 37 10.54 -2.89 -8.96
N ILE A 38 9.57 -3.21 -9.80
CA ILE A 38 9.52 -2.77 -11.20
C ILE A 38 8.61 -1.56 -11.42
N ALA A 39 7.62 -1.34 -10.54
CA ALA A 39 6.71 -0.21 -10.61
C ALA A 39 6.09 0.07 -9.24
N SER A 40 5.84 1.35 -8.93
CA SER A 40 5.14 1.77 -7.72
C SER A 40 4.29 3.02 -7.95
N MET A 41 3.14 3.11 -7.28
CA MET A 41 2.24 4.26 -7.31
C MET A 41 1.59 4.47 -5.94
N THR A 42 1.51 5.72 -5.49
CA THR A 42 0.82 6.09 -4.24
C THR A 42 -0.46 6.83 -4.57
N VAL A 43 -1.57 6.41 -3.96
CA VAL A 43 -2.91 6.96 -4.18
C VAL A 43 -3.51 7.37 -2.85
N ILE A 44 -3.97 8.61 -2.77
CA ILE A 44 -4.70 9.11 -1.61
C ILE A 44 -6.19 8.80 -1.82
N GLY A 45 -6.68 7.78 -1.13
CA GLY A 45 -8.08 7.35 -1.13
C GLY A 45 -8.24 5.86 -1.45
N SER A 46 -9.44 5.50 -1.88
CA SER A 46 -9.77 4.15 -2.35
C SER A 46 -9.12 3.89 -3.70
N THR A 47 -8.49 2.72 -3.84
CA THR A 47 -8.08 2.20 -5.15
C THR A 47 -9.33 1.71 -5.89
N ASN A 48 -9.90 2.58 -6.73
CA ASN A 48 -11.02 2.20 -7.60
C ASN A 48 -10.50 1.55 -8.89
N ARG A 49 -11.38 0.87 -9.62
CA ARG A 49 -11.06 0.22 -10.91
C ARG A 49 -10.31 1.14 -11.87
N ASN A 50 -10.74 2.39 -12.01
CA ASN A 50 -10.09 3.37 -12.90
C ASN A 50 -8.63 3.67 -12.49
N VAL A 51 -8.37 3.77 -11.18
CA VAL A 51 -7.03 3.99 -10.64
C VAL A 51 -6.12 2.81 -10.94
N PHE A 52 -6.64 1.60 -10.77
CA PHE A 52 -5.91 0.37 -11.08
C PHE A 52 -5.65 0.20 -12.58
N GLU A 53 -6.63 0.49 -13.43
CA GLU A 53 -6.44 0.46 -14.89
C GLU A 53 -5.40 1.49 -15.36
N THR A 54 -5.40 2.68 -14.74
CA THR A 54 -4.40 3.72 -14.99
C THR A 54 -3.02 3.25 -14.57
N TYR A 55 -2.89 2.64 -13.38
CA TYR A 55 -1.65 2.05 -12.91
C TYR A 55 -1.12 1.00 -13.90
N ILE A 56 -1.97 0.11 -14.42
CA ILE A 56 -1.55 -0.90 -15.39
C ILE A 56 -1.05 -0.24 -16.68
N LYS A 57 -1.87 0.62 -17.30
CA LYS A 57 -1.59 1.17 -18.64
C LYS A 57 -0.43 2.16 -18.64
N GLN A 58 -0.35 3.02 -17.63
CA GLN A 58 0.61 4.12 -17.61
C GLN A 58 1.91 3.79 -16.89
N ILE A 59 1.88 2.88 -15.91
CA ILE A 59 3.04 2.59 -15.05
C ILE A 59 3.54 1.17 -15.30
N LEU A 60 2.71 0.15 -15.16
CA LEU A 60 3.18 -1.24 -15.19
C LEU A 60 3.62 -1.70 -16.58
N VAL A 61 2.78 -1.52 -17.61
CA VAL A 61 3.04 -2.03 -18.97
C VAL A 61 4.32 -1.44 -19.58
N PRO A 62 4.60 -0.12 -19.48
CA PRO A 62 5.85 0.44 -19.99
C PRO A 62 7.11 -0.13 -19.32
N GLN A 63 7.04 -0.46 -18.03
CA GLN A 63 8.18 -1.05 -17.30
C GLN A 63 8.39 -2.51 -17.68
N LEU A 64 7.33 -3.27 -17.92
CA LEU A 64 7.42 -4.65 -18.38
C LEU A 64 8.03 -4.77 -19.78
N TRP A 65 7.67 -3.88 -20.71
CA TRP A 65 8.33 -3.85 -22.03
C TRP A 65 9.79 -3.44 -21.95
N ARG A 66 10.16 -2.55 -21.02
CA ARG A 66 11.57 -2.24 -20.80
C ARG A 66 12.37 -3.46 -20.31
N LEU A 67 11.77 -4.30 -19.46
CA LEU A 67 12.42 -5.50 -18.92
C LEU A 67 12.51 -6.64 -19.95
N GLY A 68 11.45 -6.88 -20.72
CA GLY A 68 11.43 -7.94 -21.74
C GLY A 68 12.43 -7.73 -22.88
N ASN A 69 12.92 -6.51 -23.07
CA ASN A 69 13.92 -6.19 -24.09
C ASN A 69 15.38 -6.42 -23.61
N CYS A 70 15.58 -6.74 -22.33
CA CYS A 70 16.90 -6.95 -21.73
C CYS A 70 17.18 -8.41 -21.37
N THR A 71 16.22 -9.33 -21.51
CA THR A 71 16.40 -10.75 -21.22
C THR A 71 16.85 -11.51 -22.48
N ASP A 72 18.02 -11.16 -22.99
CA ASP A 72 18.83 -11.97 -23.92
C ASP A 72 20.30 -11.69 -23.57
N GLY A 73 20.83 -12.48 -22.64
CA GLY A 73 22.21 -12.38 -22.17
C GLY A 73 22.63 -13.65 -21.43
#